data_AF-A0A2I0PMN9-F1
#
_entry.id   AF-A0A2I0PMN9-F1
#
_cell.length_a   1.000
_cell.length_b   1.000
_cell.length_c   1.000
_cell.angle_alpha   90.00
_cell.angle_beta   90.00
_cell.angle_gamma   90.00
#
_symmetry.space_group_name_H-M   'P 1'
#
loop_
_entity.id
_entity.type
_entity.pdbx_description
1 polymer ?
#
loop_
_entity_poly.entity_id
_entity_poly.type
_entity_poly.pdbx_seq_one_letter_code
_entity_poly.pdbx_strand_id
1 'polypeptide(L)'
;MDINDYNKIIVDLIDFEIEMSSIAESRKTILMLQEKREILINMKEQIRGDIRSTEVQYLGMRTSIREEFSIENVDNSRKRKLLKGNKSPATMRAKAMKKLESEKKGKIESYNDIKITIDDLLEQIEAVMIEVYGSMKSFLGNSY
;
A
#
# COMPACT_ATOMS: atom_id res chain seq x y z
N MET A 1 -5.12 -2.49 5.95
CA MET A 1 -4.57 -1.19 6.35
C MET A 1 -4.85 -0.18 5.24
N ASP A 2 -5.01 1.11 5.54
CA ASP A 2 -5.21 2.11 4.49
C ASP A 2 -3.88 2.68 3.97
N ILE A 3 -3.93 3.43 2.87
CA ILE A 3 -2.75 4.03 2.23
C ILE A 3 -2.01 4.98 3.16
N ASN A 4 -2.74 5.73 4.00
CA ASN A 4 -2.14 6.71 4.90
C ASN A 4 -1.38 6.02 6.03
N ASP A 5 -1.90 4.90 6.53
CA ASP A 5 -1.24 4.10 7.55
C ASP A 5 0.11 3.56 7.04
N TYR A 6 0.15 3.04 5.81
CA TYR A 6 1.40 2.63 5.17
C TYR A 6 2.40 3.78 5.05
N ASN A 7 1.94 4.95 4.58
CA ASN A 7 2.80 6.12 4.42
C ASN A 7 3.37 6.61 5.74
N LYS A 8 2.60 6.57 6.84
CA LYS A 8 3.10 6.91 8.18
C LYS A 8 4.24 5.98 8.60
N ILE A 9 4.05 4.67 8.43
CA ILE A 9 5.09 3.70 8.77
C ILE A 9 6.35 3.96 7.92
N ILE A 10 6.19 4.24 6.62
CA ILE A 10 7.34 4.59 5.76
C ILE A 10 8.08 5.82 6.28
N VAL A 11 7.36 6.88 6.65
CA VAL A 11 7.96 8.11 7.20
C VAL A 11 8.75 7.80 8.49
N ASP A 12 8.18 7.00 9.39
CA ASP A 12 8.86 6.60 10.63
C ASP A 12 10.09 5.71 10.36
N LEU A 13 10.08 4.94 9.26
CA LEU A 13 11.19 4.09 8.88
C LEU A 13 12.36 4.86 8.25
N ILE A 14 12.12 5.98 7.56
CA ILE A 14 13.18 6.79 6.95
C ILE A 14 13.83 7.78 7.92
N ASP A 15 13.20 8.06 9.06
CA ASP A 15 13.74 8.92 10.11
C ASP A 15 14.72 8.14 11.00
N PHE A 16 15.98 8.00 10.57
CA PHE A 16 17.04 7.44 11.41
C PHE A 16 18.44 7.94 11.02
N GLU A 17 19.33 7.98 12.01
CA GLU A 17 20.73 8.32 11.83
C GLU A 17 21.60 7.06 11.75
N ILE A 18 22.62 7.11 10.90
CA ILE A 18 23.60 6.03 10.74
C ILE A 18 24.82 6.37 11.59
N GLU A 19 25.04 5.60 12.67
CA GLU A 19 26.21 5.73 13.53
C GLU A 19 27.21 4.59 13.25
N MET A 20 28.46 4.96 12.97
CA MET A 20 29.55 4.03 12.65
C MET A 20 30.89 4.44 13.26
N SER A 21 30.91 5.19 14.37
CA SER A 21 32.17 5.68 14.96
C SER A 21 32.92 4.61 15.76
N SER A 22 32.23 3.51 16.11
CA SER A 22 32.81 2.35 16.77
C SER A 22 32.16 1.04 16.32
N ILE A 23 32.81 -0.09 16.59
CA ILE A 23 32.25 -1.43 16.34
C ILE A 23 30.89 -1.62 17.04
N ALA A 24 30.74 -1.08 18.27
CA ALA A 24 29.52 -1.22 19.03
C ALA A 24 28.36 -0.46 18.37
N GLU A 25 28.62 0.77 17.91
CA GLU A 25 27.65 1.59 17.17
C GLU A 25 27.30 0.94 15.82
N SER A 26 28.29 0.47 15.06
CA SER A 26 28.02 -0.23 13.80
C SER A 26 27.14 -1.46 13.99
N ARG A 27 27.34 -2.26 15.06
CA ARG A 27 26.48 -3.39 15.38
C ARG A 27 25.05 -2.96 15.70
N LYS A 28 24.89 -1.88 16.48
CA LYS A 28 23.58 -1.30 16.79
C LYS A 28 22.87 -0.84 15.51
N THR A 29 23.58 -0.14 14.63
CA THR A 29 23.08 0.30 13.32
C THR A 29 22.63 -0.89 12.46
N ILE A 30 23.40 -1.98 12.39
CA ILE A 30 22.99 -3.21 11.67
C ILE A 30 21.68 -3.79 12.23
N LEU A 31 21.55 -3.90 13.56
CA LEU A 31 20.33 -4.43 14.18
C LEU A 31 19.11 -3.56 13.84
N MET A 32 19.25 -2.24 13.92
CA MET A 32 18.18 -1.31 13.54
C MET A 32 17.80 -1.45 12.06
N LEU A 33 18.78 -1.58 11.16
CA LEU A 33 18.54 -1.80 9.73
C LEU A 33 17.82 -3.13 9.46
N GLN A 34 18.18 -4.19 10.19
CA GLN A 34 17.51 -5.50 10.10
C GLN A 34 16.06 -5.43 10.58
N GLU A 35 15.79 -4.73 11.69
CA GLU A 35 14.43 -4.51 12.17
C GLU A 35 13.57 -3.76 11.15
N LYS A 36 14.10 -2.66 10.58
CA LYS A 36 13.43 -1.89 9.53
C LYS A 36 13.17 -2.74 8.28
N ARG A 37 14.14 -3.56 7.87
CA ARG A 37 13.99 -4.50 6.75
C ARG A 37 12.85 -5.49 6.97
N GLU A 38 12.75 -6.08 8.16
CA GLU A 38 11.66 -7.00 8.50
C GLU A 38 10.29 -6.31 8.49
N ILE A 39 10.20 -5.07 8.97
CA ILE A 39 8.96 -4.28 8.90
C ILE A 39 8.54 -4.08 7.43
N LEU A 40 9.47 -3.68 6.56
CA LEU A 40 9.20 -3.46 5.13
C LEU A 40 8.76 -4.76 4.41
N ILE A 41 9.39 -5.89 4.70
CA ILE A 41 9.00 -7.20 4.14
C ILE A 41 7.57 -7.56 4.57
N ASN A 42 7.25 -7.40 5.86
CA ASN A 42 5.91 -7.67 6.38
C ASN A 42 4.86 -6.73 5.76
N MET A 43 5.19 -5.44 5.59
CA MET A 43 4.31 -4.50 4.89
C MET A 43 4.01 -4.95 3.47
N LYS A 44 4.99 -5.44 2.72
CA LYS A 44 4.80 -5.93 1.35
C LYS A 44 3.80 -7.09 1.27
N GLU A 45 3.83 -8.02 2.24
CA GLU A 45 2.86 -9.11 2.32
C GLU A 45 1.46 -8.60 2.71
N GLN A 46 1.38 -7.66 3.66
CA GLN A 46 0.10 -7.05 4.03
C GLN A 46 -0.55 -6.32 2.84
N ILE A 47 0.23 -5.59 2.03
CA ILE A 47 -0.28 -4.88 0.85
C ILE A 47 -0.89 -5.88 -0.15
N ARG A 48 -0.28 -7.05 -0.35
CA ARG A 48 -0.88 -8.10 -1.20
C ARG A 48 -2.24 -8.53 -0.66
N GLY A 49 -2.39 -8.65 0.66
CA GLY A 49 -3.66 -8.93 1.32
C GLY A 49 -4.69 -7.82 1.09
N ASP A 50 -4.30 -6.56 1.25
CA ASP A 50 -5.18 -5.40 1.10
C ASP A 50 -5.61 -5.17 -0.35
N ILE A 51 -4.75 -5.44 -1.33
CA ILE A 51 -5.10 -5.48 -2.76
C ILE A 51 -6.19 -6.53 -2.98
N ARG A 52 -5.97 -7.78 -2.55
CA ARG A 52 -6.97 -8.86 -2.68
C ARG A 52 -8.29 -8.50 -2.02
N SER A 53 -8.25 -7.92 -0.82
CA SER A 53 -9.43 -7.45 -0.10
C SER A 53 -10.19 -6.38 -0.91
N THR A 54 -9.46 -5.42 -1.50
CA THR A 54 -10.03 -4.39 -2.38
C THR A 54 -10.71 -5.00 -3.61
N GLU A 55 -10.14 -6.05 -4.19
CA GLU A 55 -10.75 -6.77 -5.31
C GLU A 55 -12.03 -7.50 -4.93
N VAL A 56 -12.05 -8.16 -3.77
CA VAL A 56 -13.25 -8.85 -3.25
C VAL A 56 -14.35 -7.83 -2.96
N GLN A 57 -14.02 -6.72 -2.30
CA GLN A 57 -14.95 -5.62 -2.03
C GLN A 57 -15.54 -5.05 -3.33
N TYR A 58 -14.71 -4.85 -4.35
CA TYR A 58 -15.16 -4.42 -5.67
C TYR A 58 -16.18 -5.37 -6.28
N LEU A 59 -15.94 -6.68 -6.22
CA LEU A 59 -16.88 -7.69 -6.75
C LEU A 59 -18.22 -7.64 -6.00
N GLY A 60 -18.19 -7.51 -4.68
CA GLY A 60 -19.40 -7.35 -3.86
C GLY A 60 -20.20 -6.10 -4.25
N MET A 61 -19.55 -4.94 -4.29
CA MET A 61 -20.19 -3.67 -4.67
C MET A 61 -20.73 -3.70 -6.10
N ARG A 62 -20.00 -4.32 -7.03
CA ARG A 62 -20.45 -4.50 -8.42
C ARG A 62 -21.74 -5.32 -8.49
N THR A 63 -21.85 -6.39 -7.71
CA THR A 63 -23.08 -7.18 -7.61
C THR A 63 -24.22 -6.34 -7.02
N SER A 64 -23.97 -5.62 -5.93
CA SER A 64 -24.98 -4.74 -5.32
C SER A 64 -25.48 -3.65 -6.27
N ILE A 65 -24.61 -2.99 -7.04
CA ILE A 65 -25.03 -2.01 -8.06
C ILE A 65 -25.90 -2.70 -9.14
N ARG A 66 -25.57 -3.93 -9.55
CA ARG A 66 -26.38 -4.65 -10.54
C ARG A 66 -27.79 -4.93 -10.01
N GLU A 67 -27.90 -5.35 -8.76
CA GLU A 67 -29.18 -5.62 -8.08
C GLU A 67 -29.97 -4.34 -7.84
N GLU A 68 -29.30 -3.25 -7.43
CA GLU A 68 -29.94 -1.98 -7.10
C GLU A 68 -30.74 -1.39 -8.28
N PHE A 69 -30.23 -1.59 -9.50
CA PHE A 69 -30.81 -1.12 -10.76
C PHE A 69 -31.53 -2.24 -11.55
N SER A 70 -31.86 -3.37 -10.93
CA SER A 70 -32.71 -4.40 -11.56
C SER A 70 -34.15 -3.90 -11.74
N ILE A 71 -34.85 -4.40 -12.76
CA ILE A 71 -36.20 -3.95 -13.14
C ILE A 71 -37.17 -4.07 -11.96
N GLU A 72 -37.14 -5.20 -11.24
CA GLU A 72 -37.96 -5.45 -10.05
C GLU A 72 -37.74 -4.42 -8.92
N ASN A 73 -36.49 -3.96 -8.73
CA ASN A 73 -36.14 -3.00 -7.67
C ASN A 73 -36.42 -1.54 -8.07
N VAL A 74 -36.44 -1.24 -9.37
CA VAL A 74 -36.81 0.08 -9.90
C VAL A 74 -38.33 0.29 -9.82
N ASP A 75 -39.12 -0.76 -10.05
CA ASP A 75 -40.59 -0.68 -10.02
C ASP A 75 -41.20 -0.68 -8.61
N ASN A 76 -40.56 -1.35 -7.63
CA ASN A 76 -41.07 -1.51 -6.26
C ASN A 76 -40.67 -0.43 -5.23
N SER A 77 -39.87 0.58 -5.57
CA SER A 77 -39.28 1.45 -4.55
C SER A 77 -39.43 2.96 -4.80
N ARG A 78 -39.24 3.74 -3.72
CA ARG A 78 -39.05 5.21 -3.68
C ARG A 78 -38.02 5.74 -4.71
N LYS A 79 -37.32 4.88 -5.45
CA LYS A 79 -36.37 5.21 -6.53
C LYS A 79 -36.99 5.88 -7.74
N ARG A 80 -38.32 5.76 -7.96
CA ARG A 80 -39.03 6.62 -8.92
C ARG A 80 -38.90 8.12 -8.58
N LYS A 81 -38.71 8.49 -7.30
CA LYS A 81 -38.38 9.86 -6.83
C LYS A 81 -36.88 10.22 -6.91
N LEU A 82 -35.97 9.25 -7.01
CA LEU A 82 -34.53 9.47 -7.22
C LEU A 82 -34.18 9.63 -8.71
N LEU A 83 -35.03 9.13 -9.61
CA LEU A 83 -35.11 9.50 -11.04
C LEU A 83 -35.57 10.98 -11.23
N LYS A 84 -35.09 11.89 -10.38
CA LYS A 84 -35.44 13.31 -10.33
C LYS A 84 -34.83 14.15 -11.46
N GLY A 85 -34.25 13.49 -12.45
CA GLY A 85 -33.82 14.07 -13.73
C GLY A 85 -33.86 12.95 -14.77
N ASN A 86 -34.15 13.29 -16.02
CA ASN A 86 -34.42 12.42 -17.19
C ASN A 86 -33.35 11.36 -17.56
N LYS A 87 -32.63 10.77 -16.61
CA LYS A 87 -31.59 9.77 -16.85
C LYS A 87 -32.16 8.39 -16.62
N SER A 88 -32.02 7.52 -17.61
CA SER A 88 -32.48 6.13 -17.51
C SER A 88 -31.72 5.39 -16.39
N PRO A 89 -32.34 4.39 -15.75
CA PRO A 89 -31.66 3.49 -14.81
C PRO A 89 -30.37 2.88 -15.38
N ALA A 90 -30.35 2.57 -16.69
CA ALA A 90 -29.17 2.07 -17.38
C ALA A 90 -28.01 3.09 -17.37
N THR A 91 -28.28 4.38 -17.63
CA THR A 91 -27.26 5.43 -17.58
C THR A 91 -26.71 5.63 -16.16
N MET A 92 -27.58 5.59 -15.14
CA MET A 92 -27.13 5.73 -13.74
C MET A 92 -26.28 4.54 -13.30
N ARG A 93 -26.70 3.31 -13.65
CA ARG A 93 -25.92 2.10 -13.42
C ARG A 93 -24.55 2.17 -14.09
N ALA A 94 -24.49 2.55 -15.36
CA ALA A 94 -23.22 2.69 -16.08
C ALA A 94 -22.30 3.72 -15.42
N LYS A 95 -22.84 4.85 -14.96
CA LYS A 95 -22.07 5.87 -14.22
C LYS A 95 -21.55 5.32 -12.89
N ALA A 96 -22.36 4.60 -12.14
CA ALA A 96 -21.97 3.99 -10.86
C ALA A 96 -20.88 2.93 -11.06
N MET A 97 -21.01 2.07 -12.08
CA MET A 97 -19.99 1.08 -12.43
C MET A 97 -18.66 1.73 -12.80
N LYS A 98 -18.69 2.75 -13.66
CA LYS A 98 -17.47 3.48 -14.07
C LYS A 98 -16.77 4.13 -12.88
N LYS A 99 -17.55 4.71 -11.96
CA LYS A 99 -17.01 5.30 -10.73
C LYS A 99 -16.33 4.21 -9.87
N LEU A 100 -17.02 3.09 -9.65
CA LEU A 100 -16.49 1.97 -8.86
C LEU A 100 -15.20 1.38 -9.46
N GLU A 101 -15.13 1.24 -10.79
CA GLU A 101 -13.92 0.79 -11.49
C GLU A 101 -12.76 1.78 -11.31
N SER A 102 -13.03 3.08 -11.42
CA SER A 102 -12.02 4.12 -11.21
C SER A 102 -11.50 4.13 -9.77
N GLU A 103 -12.38 3.96 -8.79
CA GLU A 103 -12.02 3.90 -7.37
C GLU A 103 -11.17 2.66 -7.05
N LYS A 104 -11.58 1.47 -7.56
CA LYS A 104 -10.76 0.25 -7.46
C LYS A 104 -9.37 0.49 -8.05
N LYS A 105 -9.32 1.01 -9.27
CA LYS A 105 -8.06 1.23 -10.00
C LYS A 105 -7.14 2.15 -9.23
N GLY A 106 -7.61 3.34 -8.85
CA GLY A 106 -6.80 4.31 -8.11
C GLY A 106 -6.29 3.76 -6.78
N LYS A 107 -7.12 3.01 -6.04
CA LYS A 107 -6.70 2.40 -4.77
C LYS A 107 -5.61 1.33 -4.95
N ILE A 108 -5.73 0.48 -5.97
CA ILE A 108 -4.71 -0.54 -6.29
C ILE A 108 -3.42 0.11 -6.79
N GLU A 109 -3.51 1.17 -7.60
CA GLU A 109 -2.35 1.95 -8.04
C GLU A 109 -1.59 2.50 -6.83
N SER A 110 -2.28 3.15 -5.87
CA SER A 110 -1.63 3.64 -4.65
C SER A 110 -0.95 2.54 -3.83
N TYR A 111 -1.54 1.35 -3.72
CA TYR A 111 -0.87 0.21 -3.07
C TYR A 111 0.38 -0.27 -3.83
N ASN A 112 0.35 -0.22 -5.17
CA ASN A 112 1.52 -0.58 -5.97
C ASN A 112 2.62 0.46 -5.86
N ASP A 113 2.28 1.74 -5.80
CA ASP A 113 3.25 2.82 -5.59
C ASP A 113 3.99 2.63 -4.25
N ILE A 114 3.26 2.31 -3.18
CA ILE A 114 3.86 1.97 -1.88
C ILE A 114 4.80 0.78 -1.99
N LYS A 115 4.44 -0.27 -2.74
CA LYS A 115 5.33 -1.43 -2.93
C LYS A 115 6.62 -1.06 -3.64
N ILE A 116 6.56 -0.16 -4.62
CA ILE A 116 7.75 0.35 -5.30
C ILE A 116 8.63 1.09 -4.30
N THR A 117 8.06 2.00 -3.51
CA THR A 117 8.80 2.69 -2.44
C THR A 117 9.43 1.72 -1.43
N ILE A 118 8.70 0.68 -1.03
CA ILE A 118 9.25 -0.36 -0.14
C ILE A 118 10.43 -1.08 -0.79
N ASP A 119 10.35 -1.41 -2.07
CA ASP A 119 11.43 -2.09 -2.79
C ASP A 119 12.68 -1.19 -2.87
N ASP A 120 12.52 0.09 -3.19
CA ASP A 120 13.62 1.07 -3.17
C ASP A 120 14.26 1.21 -1.78
N LEU A 121 13.46 1.20 -0.72
CA LEU A 121 13.97 1.28 0.67
C LEU A 121 14.71 0.00 1.08
N LEU A 122 14.26 -1.17 0.65
CA LEU A 122 14.95 -2.43 0.90
C LEU A 122 16.32 -2.44 0.22
N GLU A 123 16.42 -1.94 -1.01
CA GLU A 123 17.69 -1.80 -1.72
C GLU A 123 18.64 -0.82 -1.00
N GLN A 124 18.12 0.33 -0.55
CA GLN A 124 18.90 1.30 0.22
C GLN A 124 19.40 0.71 1.55
N ILE A 125 18.56 -0.01 2.28
CA ILE A 125 18.96 -0.68 3.53
C ILE A 125 20.09 -1.68 3.28
N GLU A 126 19.98 -2.49 2.22
CA GLU A 126 21.02 -3.47 1.89
C GLU A 126 22.35 -2.79 1.54
N ALA A 127 22.30 -1.70 0.77
CA ALA A 127 23.48 -0.90 0.44
C ALA A 127 24.15 -0.33 1.70
N VAL A 128 23.37 0.26 2.62
CA VAL A 128 23.89 0.79 3.88
C VAL A 128 24.45 -0.34 4.76
N MET A 129 23.79 -1.48 4.85
CA MET A 129 24.30 -2.63 5.61
C MET A 129 25.67 -3.07 5.09
N ILE A 130 25.87 -3.12 3.77
CA ILE A 130 27.18 -3.43 3.16
C ILE A 130 28.24 -2.43 3.60
N GLU A 131 27.94 -1.13 3.59
CA GLU A 131 28.86 -0.07 4.04
C GLU A 131 29.22 -0.22 5.52
N VAL A 132 28.22 -0.47 6.38
CA VAL A 132 28.44 -0.67 7.83
C VAL A 132 29.30 -1.90 8.08
N TYR A 133 29.08 -3.01 7.37
CA TYR A 133 29.97 -4.18 7.46
C TYR A 133 31.38 -3.89 6.98
N GLY A 134 31.54 -3.05 5.94
CA GLY A 134 32.83 -2.55 5.48
C GLY A 134 33.57 -1.79 6.59
N SER A 135 32.90 -0.82 7.21
CA SER A 135 33.45 -0.04 8.34
C SER A 135 33.85 -0.93 9.52
N MET A 136 33.02 -1.92 9.87
CA MET A 136 33.34 -2.91 10.91
C MET A 136 34.61 -3.71 10.60
N LYS A 137 34.84 -4.10 9.34
CA LYS A 137 36.08 -4.77 8.94
C LYS A 137 37.29 -3.85 9.06
N SER A 138 37.16 -2.57 8.73
CA SER A 138 38.23 -1.58 8.89
C SER A 138 38.64 -1.42 10.35
N PHE A 139 37.69 -1.43 11.30
CA PHE A 139 37.99 -1.39 12.74
C PHE A 139 38.72 -2.65 13.25
N LEU A 140 38.51 -3.80 12.61
CA LEU A 140 39.09 -5.08 13.02
C LEU A 140 40.47 -5.36 12.40
N GLY A 141 40.97 -4.46 11.55
CA GLY A 141 42.30 -4.55 10.95
C GLY A 141 42.28 -5.11 9.54
N ASN A 142 42.10 -4.22 8.58
CA ASN A 142 42.79 -4.27 7.28
C ASN A 142 43.24 -2.84 6.94
N SER A 143 44.37 -2.45 7.52
CA SER A 143 45.42 -1.80 6.73
C SER A 143 45.95 -2.89 5.80
N TYR A 144 45.69 -2.83 4.49
CA TYR A 144 46.51 -3.30 3.35
C TYR A 144 45.73 -3.09 2.05
#